data_AF-A0AA44BSS6-F1
#
_entry.id   AF-A0AA44BSS6-F1
#
_cell.length_a   1.000
_cell.length_b   1.000
_cell.length_c   1.000
_cell.angle_alpha   90.00
_cell.angle_beta   90.00
_cell.angle_gamma   90.00
#
_symmetry.space_group_name_H-M   'P 1'
#
loop_
_entity.id
_entity.type
_entity.pdbx_description
1 polymer ?
#
loop_
_entity_poly.entity_id
_entity_poly.type
_entity_poly.pdbx_seq_one_letter_code
_entity_poly.pdbx_strand_id
1 'polypeptide(L)'
;MEYIKEININEAIIHILDSNANGPILNEYKLRLDDDNYKFILKHVEKCLKDQQLRYAKFNNGRNIVKEICQEYLNGQNDLLTISKELAKQLFILMKSNDNIESCDLMIVSISTEYGPMLGILKMDYIKNYIHVIDTVENKIGINIAPEFTGLPMTASKIKKCAFIKPIREDQEFNLMLIDKQKKSKDSEEYGSNYFIKNYLGCDVIENERDMTRQLVENTDKFVKDNIDDVKTAVKTKDLLREKLKKEDIINIEDITDEIFKDETLKQEFINFNYENNIDKPIEVDKEFVTKIVNTLKFKLNKNITLSIPEDIYSDINSFEVRDNGDGTANIIIKDVCTIR
;
A
#
# COMPACT_ATOMS: atom_id res chain seq x y z
N MET A 1 -4.53 -13.35 -5.16
CA MET A 1 -5.23 -12.06 -5.10
C MET A 1 -5.76 -11.68 -6.48
N GLU A 2 -6.90 -10.98 -6.54
CA GLU A 2 -7.54 -10.42 -7.74
C GLU A 2 -6.73 -9.21 -8.20
N TYR A 3 -5.88 -9.41 -9.20
CA TYR A 3 -5.12 -8.35 -9.83
C TYR A 3 -5.96 -7.66 -10.91
N ILE A 4 -6.54 -6.52 -10.53
CA ILE A 4 -7.41 -5.71 -11.40
C ILE A 4 -6.58 -5.03 -12.49
N LYS A 5 -6.90 -5.32 -13.75
CA LYS A 5 -6.24 -4.82 -14.96
C LYS A 5 -7.07 -3.77 -15.68
N GLU A 6 -8.40 -3.91 -15.67
CA GLU A 6 -9.31 -3.03 -16.38
C GLU A 6 -10.16 -2.23 -15.39
N ILE A 7 -10.12 -0.90 -15.51
CA ILE A 7 -10.86 0.00 -14.63
C ILE A 7 -11.56 1.04 -15.50
N ASN A 8 -12.88 1.08 -15.41
CA ASN A 8 -13.70 2.17 -15.95
C ASN A 8 -14.31 2.97 -14.80
N ILE A 9 -14.16 4.29 -14.81
CA ILE A 9 -14.84 5.16 -13.84
C ILE A 9 -16.21 5.49 -14.39
N ASN A 10 -17.25 5.10 -13.65
CA ASN A 10 -18.63 5.40 -14.01
C ASN A 10 -19.02 6.79 -13.49
N GLU A 11 -18.69 7.09 -12.24
CA GLU A 11 -19.12 8.29 -11.53
C GLU A 11 -18.10 8.63 -10.42
N ALA A 12 -17.92 9.91 -10.10
CA ALA A 12 -17.05 10.34 -9.01
C ALA A 12 -17.60 11.58 -8.30
N ILE A 13 -17.39 11.65 -6.98
CA ILE A 13 -17.82 12.76 -6.12
C ILE A 13 -16.73 13.01 -5.08
N ILE A 14 -16.46 14.27 -4.79
CA ILE A 14 -15.47 14.68 -3.80
C ILE A 14 -16.12 15.56 -2.73
N HIS A 15 -15.74 15.36 -1.47
CA HIS A 15 -16.19 16.15 -0.32
C HIS A 15 -14.97 16.68 0.44
N ILE A 16 -15.10 17.86 1.03
CA ILE A 16 -14.03 18.46 1.87
C ILE A 16 -14.34 18.17 3.34
N LEU A 17 -13.37 17.55 4.02
CA LEU A 17 -13.44 17.20 5.44
C LEU A 17 -12.33 17.93 6.19
N ASP A 18 -12.67 19.03 6.86
CA ASP A 18 -11.73 19.75 7.73
C ASP A 18 -12.04 19.49 9.20
N SER A 19 -11.10 18.91 9.93
CA SER A 19 -11.24 18.62 11.37
C SER A 19 -11.48 19.89 12.19
N ASN A 20 -11.09 21.08 11.70
CA ASN A 20 -11.32 22.35 12.39
C ASN A 20 -12.69 22.97 12.08
N ALA A 21 -13.37 22.56 11.01
CA ALA A 21 -14.67 23.11 10.62
C ALA A 21 -15.82 22.55 11.47
N ASN A 22 -16.96 23.23 11.54
CA ASN A 22 -18.12 22.74 12.31
C ASN A 22 -18.83 21.54 11.64
N GLY A 23 -18.66 21.37 10.33
CA GLY A 23 -19.29 20.33 9.54
C GLY A 23 -18.51 20.07 8.24
N PRO A 24 -18.77 18.94 7.57
CA PRO A 24 -18.17 18.64 6.28
C PRO A 24 -18.76 19.56 5.20
N ILE A 25 -17.96 19.95 4.21
CA ILE A 25 -18.47 20.64 3.01
C ILE A 25 -18.83 19.56 1.99
N LEU A 26 -20.12 19.38 1.78
CA LEU A 26 -20.66 18.34 0.94
C LEU A 26 -20.92 18.87 -0.48
N ASN A 27 -20.26 18.27 -1.47
CA ASN A 27 -20.56 18.55 -2.86
C ASN A 27 -21.99 18.09 -3.21
N GLU A 28 -22.67 18.91 -4.01
CA GLU A 28 -24.06 18.74 -4.45
C GLU A 28 -24.16 18.16 -5.86
N TYR A 29 -23.02 17.97 -6.54
CA TYR A 29 -22.97 17.51 -7.93
C TYR A 29 -21.90 16.44 -8.14
N LYS A 30 -22.13 15.57 -9.13
CA LYS A 30 -21.12 14.64 -9.63
C LYS A 30 -20.02 15.41 -10.33
N LEU A 31 -18.78 14.94 -10.20
CA LEU A 31 -17.65 15.50 -10.95
C LEU A 31 -17.86 15.27 -12.44
N ARG A 32 -17.52 16.29 -13.23
CA ARG A 32 -17.45 16.13 -14.68
C ARG A 32 -16.21 15.31 -15.03
N LEU A 33 -16.44 14.13 -15.61
CA LEU A 33 -15.39 13.23 -16.08
C LEU A 33 -14.93 13.64 -17.50
N ASP A 34 -14.33 14.82 -17.62
CA ASP A 34 -13.53 15.15 -18.80
C ASP A 34 -12.21 14.38 -18.82
N ASP A 35 -11.46 14.44 -19.93
CA ASP A 35 -10.24 13.66 -20.12
C ASP A 35 -9.21 13.85 -18.99
N ASP A 36 -9.07 15.07 -18.48
CA ASP A 36 -8.06 15.39 -17.46
C ASP A 36 -8.49 14.90 -16.08
N ASN A 37 -9.74 15.18 -15.68
CA ASN A 37 -10.30 14.70 -14.42
C ASN A 37 -10.39 13.17 -14.39
N TYR A 38 -10.82 12.55 -15.49
CA TYR A 38 -10.87 11.10 -15.63
C TYR A 38 -9.48 10.48 -15.45
N LYS A 39 -8.46 10.99 -16.16
CA LYS A 39 -7.08 10.49 -16.02
C LYS A 39 -6.52 10.71 -14.61
N PHE A 40 -6.85 11.83 -13.97
CA PHE A 40 -6.41 12.11 -12.61
C PHE A 40 -6.97 11.09 -11.62
N ILE A 41 -8.28 10.86 -11.64
CA ILE A 41 -8.95 9.91 -10.74
C ILE A 41 -8.50 8.47 -11.04
N LEU A 42 -8.44 8.10 -12.33
CA LEU A 42 -8.05 6.76 -12.76
C LEU A 42 -6.67 6.40 -12.24
N LYS A 43 -5.68 7.30 -12.38
CA LYS A 43 -4.32 7.06 -11.91
C LYS A 43 -4.26 6.84 -10.38
N HIS A 44 -5.09 7.54 -9.60
CA HIS A 44 -5.17 7.32 -8.15
C HIS A 44 -5.81 5.98 -7.81
N VAL A 45 -6.91 5.62 -8.48
CA VAL A 45 -7.57 4.31 -8.32
C VAL A 45 -6.63 3.17 -8.69
N GLU A 46 -5.99 3.23 -9.86
CA GLU A 46 -5.00 2.25 -10.32
C GLU A 46 -3.85 2.09 -9.33
N LYS A 47 -3.33 3.19 -8.79
CA LYS A 47 -2.25 3.14 -7.81
C LYS A 47 -2.65 2.45 -6.51
N CYS A 48 -3.87 2.68 -6.05
CA CYS A 48 -4.38 1.99 -4.87
C CYS A 48 -4.56 0.50 -5.15
N LEU A 49 -5.19 0.14 -6.27
CA LEU A 49 -5.42 -1.26 -6.66
C LEU A 49 -4.11 -2.03 -6.93
N LYS A 50 -3.06 -1.34 -7.41
CA LYS A 50 -1.72 -1.92 -7.65
C LYS A 50 -0.80 -1.83 -6.43
N ASP A 51 -1.23 -1.25 -5.31
CA ASP A 51 -0.36 -1.07 -4.15
C ASP A 51 0.02 -2.42 -3.51
N GLN A 52 1.25 -2.51 -2.99
CA GLN A 52 1.79 -3.71 -2.34
C GLN A 52 1.15 -4.02 -0.98
N GLN A 53 0.55 -3.02 -0.34
CA GLN A 53 -0.14 -3.15 0.96
C GLN A 53 -1.67 -3.21 0.82
N LEU A 54 -2.18 -3.42 -0.40
CA LEU A 54 -3.60 -3.68 -0.60
C LEU A 54 -3.91 -5.08 -0.06
N ARG A 55 -4.91 -5.15 0.83
CA ARG A 55 -5.31 -6.38 1.53
C ARG A 55 -6.77 -6.68 1.27
N TYR A 56 -7.13 -7.96 1.39
CA TYR A 56 -8.52 -8.37 1.44
C TYR A 56 -9.13 -8.12 2.81
N ALA A 57 -10.43 -7.84 2.81
CA ALA A 57 -11.19 -7.70 4.03
C ALA A 57 -12.65 -8.09 3.81
N LYS A 58 -13.33 -8.37 4.91
CA LYS A 58 -14.75 -8.71 4.94
C LYS A 58 -15.44 -7.88 6.01
N PHE A 59 -16.56 -7.27 5.67
CA PHE A 59 -17.39 -6.59 6.65
C PHE A 59 -17.80 -7.54 7.78
N ASN A 60 -17.83 -7.01 8.99
CA ASN A 60 -18.20 -7.77 10.17
C ASN A 60 -19.70 -8.12 10.13
N ASN A 61 -20.05 -9.14 10.91
CA ASN A 61 -21.44 -9.46 11.17
C ASN A 61 -22.07 -8.37 12.04
N GLY A 62 -23.32 -7.99 11.74
CA GLY A 62 -24.03 -6.91 12.42
C GLY A 62 -24.26 -5.69 11.55
N ARG A 63 -24.87 -4.67 12.17
CA ARG A 63 -25.18 -3.40 11.52
C ARG A 63 -23.94 -2.54 11.42
N ASN A 64 -23.70 -1.98 10.24
CA ASN A 64 -22.68 -0.99 10.00
C ASN A 64 -23.19 -0.05 8.92
N ILE A 65 -23.23 1.25 9.23
CA ILE A 65 -23.84 2.26 8.35
C ILE A 65 -23.10 2.33 7.02
N VAL A 66 -21.76 2.32 7.04
CA VAL A 66 -20.94 2.37 5.82
C VAL A 66 -21.23 1.15 4.93
N LYS A 67 -21.26 -0.06 5.51
CA LYS A 67 -21.63 -1.29 4.82
C LYS A 67 -23.01 -1.17 4.16
N GLU A 68 -24.04 -0.85 4.93
CA GLU A 68 -25.44 -0.79 4.46
C GLU A 68 -25.57 0.19 3.29
N ILE A 69 -25.07 1.41 3.45
CA ILE A 69 -25.12 2.49 2.45
C ILE A 69 -24.37 2.10 1.16
N CYS A 70 -23.19 1.47 1.29
CA CYS A 70 -22.45 1.01 0.11
C CYS A 70 -23.22 -0.09 -0.63
N GLN A 71 -23.88 -1.01 0.10
CA GLN A 71 -24.67 -2.08 -0.50
C GLN A 71 -25.96 -1.57 -1.14
N GLU A 72 -26.60 -0.53 -0.62
CA GLU A 72 -27.74 0.11 -1.28
C GLU A 72 -27.37 0.61 -2.67
N TYR A 73 -26.26 1.34 -2.81
CA TYR A 73 -25.78 1.79 -4.12
C TYR A 73 -25.42 0.62 -5.04
N LEU A 74 -24.63 -0.33 -4.54
CA LEU A 74 -24.15 -1.47 -5.33
C LEU A 74 -25.27 -2.42 -5.78
N ASN A 75 -26.43 -2.38 -5.13
CA ASN A 75 -27.64 -3.11 -5.53
C ASN A 75 -28.67 -2.24 -6.25
N GLY A 76 -28.31 -1.00 -6.62
CA GLY A 76 -29.16 -0.09 -7.41
C GLY A 76 -30.35 0.50 -6.65
N GLN A 77 -30.30 0.49 -5.32
CA GLN A 77 -31.37 1.00 -4.44
C GLN A 77 -31.18 2.48 -4.09
N ASN A 78 -29.99 3.04 -4.30
CA ASN A 78 -29.64 4.41 -3.97
C ASN A 78 -28.64 4.97 -5.00
N ASP A 79 -28.51 6.30 -5.09
CA ASP A 79 -27.62 6.97 -6.03
C ASP A 79 -26.30 7.40 -5.37
N LEU A 80 -25.25 7.58 -6.18
CA LEU A 80 -23.90 7.88 -5.67
C LEU A 80 -23.85 9.19 -4.85
N LEU A 81 -24.61 10.22 -5.24
CA LEU A 81 -24.57 11.52 -4.57
C LEU A 81 -25.16 11.45 -3.16
N THR A 82 -26.26 10.71 -3.01
CA THR A 82 -26.87 10.51 -1.71
C THR A 82 -25.95 9.70 -0.80
N ILE A 83 -25.42 8.57 -1.28
CA ILE A 83 -24.56 7.73 -0.45
C ILE A 83 -23.21 8.37 -0.13
N SER A 84 -22.62 9.15 -1.06
CA SER A 84 -21.32 9.78 -0.85
C SER A 84 -21.36 10.81 0.29
N LYS A 85 -22.47 11.55 0.40
CA LYS A 85 -22.69 12.52 1.48
C LYS A 85 -22.76 11.84 2.85
N GLU A 86 -23.45 10.71 2.94
CA GLU A 86 -23.54 9.97 4.20
C GLU A 86 -22.19 9.35 4.59
N LEU A 87 -21.46 8.77 3.62
CA LEU A 87 -20.10 8.28 3.85
C LEU A 87 -19.17 9.40 4.38
N ALA A 88 -19.22 10.59 3.77
CA ALA A 88 -18.47 11.75 4.23
C ALA A 88 -18.85 12.17 5.66
N LYS A 89 -20.15 12.19 6.00
CA LYS A 89 -20.61 12.49 7.37
C LYS A 89 -20.11 11.46 8.38
N GLN A 90 -20.17 10.17 8.07
CA GLN A 90 -19.67 9.12 8.97
C GLN A 90 -18.17 9.28 9.25
N LEU A 91 -17.37 9.58 8.22
CA LEU A 91 -15.94 9.82 8.41
C LEU A 91 -15.70 11.11 9.23
N PHE A 92 -16.46 12.17 8.96
CA PHE A 92 -16.36 13.44 9.69
C PHE A 92 -16.63 13.29 11.19
N ILE A 93 -17.63 12.49 11.56
CA ILE A 93 -17.93 12.18 12.98
C ILE A 93 -16.72 11.56 13.66
N LEU A 94 -16.06 10.60 13.01
CA LEU A 94 -14.85 9.99 13.54
C LEU A 94 -13.71 11.00 13.66
N MET A 95 -13.52 11.87 12.66
CA MET A 95 -12.54 12.96 12.71
C MET A 95 -12.77 13.90 13.89
N LYS A 96 -14.03 14.21 14.21
CA LYS A 96 -14.36 15.05 15.37
C LYS A 96 -14.14 14.37 16.72
N SER A 97 -14.18 13.04 16.75
CA SER A 97 -13.91 12.27 17.96
C SER A 97 -12.42 11.93 18.17
N ASN A 98 -11.57 12.18 17.18
CA ASN A 98 -10.16 11.80 17.20
C ASN A 98 -9.29 12.81 16.43
N ASP A 99 -8.62 13.68 17.17
CA ASP A 99 -7.77 14.75 16.64
C ASP A 99 -6.56 14.24 15.83
N ASN A 100 -6.23 12.93 15.91
CA ASN A 100 -5.17 12.33 15.11
C ASN A 100 -5.58 12.06 13.65
N ILE A 101 -6.87 12.24 13.30
CA ILE A 101 -7.34 12.05 11.93
C ILE A 101 -7.20 13.36 11.16
N GLU A 102 -6.21 13.41 10.26
CA GLU A 102 -5.91 14.58 9.43
C GLU A 102 -7.09 14.97 8.51
N SER A 103 -7.27 16.28 8.29
CA SER A 103 -8.16 16.84 7.27
C SER A 103 -7.83 16.29 5.88
N CYS A 104 -8.84 16.12 5.05
CA CYS A 104 -8.71 15.51 3.73
C CYS A 104 -9.85 15.87 2.80
N ASP A 105 -9.63 15.63 1.52
CA ASP A 105 -10.72 15.41 0.58
C ASP A 105 -11.13 13.93 0.59
N LEU A 106 -12.42 13.65 0.64
CA LEU A 106 -12.95 12.30 0.50
C LEU A 106 -13.52 12.12 -0.90
N MET A 107 -12.83 11.31 -1.70
CA MET A 107 -13.27 10.93 -3.03
C MET A 107 -14.05 9.62 -2.96
N ILE A 108 -15.30 9.65 -3.44
CA ILE A 108 -16.16 8.48 -3.61
C ILE A 108 -16.30 8.23 -5.11
N VAL A 109 -15.90 7.05 -5.56
CA VAL A 109 -15.83 6.70 -6.99
C VAL A 109 -16.55 5.39 -7.27
N SER A 110 -17.44 5.39 -8.24
CA SER A 110 -18.04 4.17 -8.78
C SER A 110 -17.19 3.69 -9.94
N ILE A 111 -16.72 2.44 -9.87
CA ILE A 111 -15.91 1.84 -10.91
C ILE A 111 -16.49 0.51 -11.37
N SER A 112 -16.21 0.17 -12.62
CA SER A 112 -16.44 -1.16 -13.19
C SER A 112 -15.10 -1.80 -13.51
N THR A 113 -14.95 -3.06 -13.16
CA THR A 113 -13.74 -3.87 -13.39
C THR A 113 -14.11 -5.18 -14.06
N GLU A 114 -13.11 -5.96 -14.47
CA GLU A 114 -13.35 -7.31 -14.97
C GLU A 114 -13.98 -8.26 -13.93
N TYR A 115 -13.92 -7.91 -12.63
CA TYR A 115 -14.56 -8.65 -11.52
C TYR A 115 -15.92 -8.07 -11.09
N GLY A 116 -16.45 -7.11 -11.85
CA GLY A 116 -17.75 -6.47 -11.60
C GLY A 116 -17.64 -5.07 -10.99
N PRO A 117 -18.79 -4.50 -10.56
CA PRO A 117 -18.85 -3.14 -10.02
C PRO A 117 -18.20 -3.06 -8.63
N MET A 118 -17.52 -1.95 -8.36
CA MET A 118 -16.98 -1.63 -7.04
C MET A 118 -17.23 -0.17 -6.69
N LEU A 119 -17.34 0.10 -5.39
CA LEU A 119 -17.38 1.45 -4.84
C LEU A 119 -16.06 1.76 -4.14
N GLY A 120 -15.32 2.72 -4.66
CA GLY A 120 -14.07 3.22 -4.09
C GLY A 120 -14.30 4.37 -3.12
N ILE A 121 -13.65 4.30 -1.97
CA ILE A 121 -13.54 5.36 -0.97
C ILE A 121 -12.06 5.69 -0.82
N LEU A 122 -11.66 6.90 -1.19
CA LEU A 122 -10.27 7.36 -1.20
C LEU A 122 -10.14 8.56 -0.25
N LYS A 123 -9.44 8.38 0.87
CA LYS A 123 -9.11 9.48 1.80
C LYS A 123 -7.87 10.20 1.31
N MET A 124 -8.06 11.37 0.71
CA MET A 124 -7.02 12.19 0.08
C MET A 124 -6.52 13.25 1.06
N ASP A 125 -5.58 12.87 1.93
CA ASP A 125 -4.97 13.79 2.91
C ASP A 125 -4.35 15.00 2.21
N TYR A 126 -4.52 16.18 2.78
CA TYR A 126 -3.96 17.41 2.21
C TYR A 126 -2.43 17.35 2.13
N ILE A 127 -1.90 17.85 1.01
CA ILE A 127 -0.47 18.07 0.85
C ILE A 127 -0.19 19.56 0.99
N LYS A 128 0.74 19.89 1.89
CA LYS A 128 1.30 21.23 1.98
C LYS A 128 2.10 21.53 0.71
N ASN A 129 1.55 22.39 -0.13
CA ASN A 129 2.22 22.91 -1.33
C ASN A 129 2.63 24.36 -1.10
N TYR A 130 3.44 24.90 -2.02
CA TYR A 130 3.80 26.31 -2.03
C TYR A 130 3.44 26.88 -3.40
N ILE A 131 2.68 27.97 -3.40
CA ILE A 131 2.27 28.69 -4.61
C ILE A 131 2.93 30.07 -4.63
N HIS A 132 3.07 30.66 -5.82
CA HIS A 132 3.44 32.05 -5.94
C HIS A 132 2.20 32.92 -5.73
N VAL A 133 2.34 33.99 -4.96
CA VAL A 133 1.31 35.01 -4.76
C VAL A 133 1.86 36.32 -5.28
N ILE A 134 1.09 36.98 -6.12
CA ILE A 134 1.44 38.27 -6.70
C ILE A 134 0.70 39.34 -5.92
N ASP A 135 1.44 40.18 -5.22
CA ASP A 135 0.92 41.30 -4.46
C ASP A 135 1.46 42.62 -5.02
N THR A 136 0.73 43.70 -4.83
CA THR A 136 1.23 45.05 -5.13
C THR A 136 1.53 45.77 -3.83
N VAL A 137 2.81 46.06 -3.59
CA VAL A 137 3.27 46.84 -2.42
C VAL A 137 3.94 48.11 -2.95
N GLU A 138 3.48 49.27 -2.50
CA GLU A 138 4.01 50.58 -2.94
C GLU A 138 4.08 50.77 -4.47
N ASN A 139 3.01 50.38 -5.19
CA ASN A 139 2.94 50.47 -6.65
C ASN A 139 3.98 49.62 -7.42
N LYS A 140 4.62 48.64 -6.75
CA LYS A 140 5.53 47.68 -7.37
C LYS A 140 4.95 46.26 -7.26
N ILE A 141 5.21 45.46 -8.28
CA ILE A 141 4.85 44.04 -8.29
C ILE A 141 5.82 43.30 -7.35
N GLY A 142 5.29 42.70 -6.29
CA GLY A 142 5.98 41.75 -5.42
C GLY A 142 5.51 40.33 -5.73
N ILE A 143 6.45 39.39 -5.83
CA ILE A 143 6.14 37.97 -5.96
C ILE A 143 6.62 37.28 -4.68
N ASN A 144 5.68 36.73 -3.92
CA ASN A 144 5.94 36.02 -2.67
C ASN A 144 5.64 34.53 -2.83
N ILE A 145 6.18 33.72 -1.92
CA ILE A 145 5.88 32.30 -1.81
C ILE A 145 4.97 32.11 -0.59
N ALA A 146 3.78 31.56 -0.80
CA ALA A 146 2.82 31.26 0.27
C ALA A 146 2.50 29.76 0.31
N PRO A 147 2.35 29.16 1.49
CA PRO A 147 1.90 27.79 1.60
C PRO A 147 0.40 27.67 1.25
N GLU A 148 0.06 26.66 0.46
CA GLU A 148 -1.31 26.24 0.14
C GLU A 148 -1.56 24.86 0.77
N PHE A 149 -2.58 24.78 1.63
CA PHE A 149 -2.84 23.60 2.46
C PHE A 149 -4.07 22.82 2.01
N THR A 150 -4.74 23.23 0.93
CA THR A 150 -5.94 22.55 0.40
C THR A 150 -5.66 21.81 -0.91
N GLY A 151 -4.38 21.69 -1.29
CA GLY A 151 -3.99 21.02 -2.52
C GLY A 151 -4.31 19.53 -2.49
N LEU A 152 -5.08 19.07 -3.48
CA LEU A 152 -5.30 17.66 -3.73
C LEU A 152 -3.96 16.92 -3.90
N PRO A 153 -3.89 15.65 -3.47
CA PRO A 153 -2.70 14.85 -3.67
C PRO A 153 -2.31 14.79 -5.15
N MET A 154 -1.07 15.19 -5.45
CA MET A 154 -0.52 15.06 -6.79
C MET A 154 -0.65 13.62 -7.26
N THR A 155 -0.83 13.41 -8.55
CA THR A 155 -0.97 12.07 -9.12
C THR A 155 0.21 11.14 -8.79
N ALA A 156 1.38 11.69 -8.48
CA ALA A 156 2.55 10.93 -8.02
C ALA A 156 2.40 10.37 -6.59
N SER A 157 1.66 11.04 -5.72
CA SER A 157 1.50 10.69 -4.30
C SER A 157 0.73 9.37 -4.12
N LYS A 158 1.00 8.70 -3.00
CA LYS A 158 0.29 7.48 -2.61
C LYS A 158 -0.79 7.81 -1.59
N ILE A 159 -2.00 7.33 -1.85
CA ILE A 159 -3.09 7.38 -0.88
C ILE A 159 -2.78 6.37 0.23
N LYS A 160 -2.93 6.82 1.48
CA LYS A 160 -2.62 6.01 2.66
C LYS A 160 -3.81 5.18 3.13
N LYS A 161 -5.03 5.67 2.89
CA LYS A 161 -6.27 5.05 3.35
C LYS A 161 -7.28 5.03 2.22
N CYS A 162 -7.65 3.84 1.78
CA CYS A 162 -8.70 3.65 0.78
C CYS A 162 -9.35 2.28 0.92
N ALA A 163 -10.58 2.15 0.40
CA ALA A 163 -11.29 0.89 0.31
C ALA A 163 -12.01 0.79 -1.04
N PHE A 164 -12.08 -0.42 -1.59
CA PHE A 164 -12.88 -0.77 -2.76
C PHE A 164 -13.85 -1.86 -2.33
N ILE A 165 -15.14 -1.54 -2.38
CA ILE A 165 -16.21 -2.37 -1.81
C ILE A 165 -16.96 -3.04 -2.95
N LYS A 166 -17.14 -4.37 -2.84
CA LYS A 166 -17.88 -5.20 -3.79
C LYS A 166 -19.33 -5.43 -3.31
N PRO A 167 -20.28 -5.73 -4.22
CA PRO A 167 -21.59 -6.23 -3.82
C PRO A 167 -21.43 -7.51 -3.02
N ILE A 168 -22.08 -7.60 -1.87
CA ILE A 168 -22.09 -8.79 -1.03
C ILE A 168 -22.99 -9.83 -1.70
N ARG A 169 -22.41 -10.99 -2.00
CA ARG A 169 -23.08 -12.17 -2.55
C ARG A 169 -22.81 -13.38 -1.64
N GLU A 170 -23.61 -14.43 -1.81
CA GLU A 170 -23.36 -15.71 -1.13
C GLU A 170 -21.98 -16.27 -1.54
N ASP A 171 -21.35 -16.99 -0.61
CA ASP A 171 -20.04 -17.66 -0.80
C ASP A 171 -18.82 -16.76 -1.11
N GLN A 172 -18.92 -15.45 -0.90
CA GLN A 172 -17.76 -14.56 -1.01
C GLN A 172 -16.84 -14.67 0.21
N GLU A 173 -15.58 -15.03 -0.03
CA GLU A 173 -14.52 -15.02 0.98
C GLU A 173 -14.23 -13.60 1.48
N PHE A 174 -14.20 -12.62 0.57
CA PHE A 174 -13.99 -11.21 0.88
C PHE A 174 -14.97 -10.30 0.12
N ASN A 175 -15.20 -9.10 0.63
CA ASN A 175 -16.04 -8.09 -0.05
C ASN A 175 -15.43 -6.68 -0.03
N LEU A 176 -14.21 -6.52 0.46
CA LEU A 176 -13.43 -5.31 0.36
C LEU A 176 -11.98 -5.60 -0.06
N MET A 177 -11.40 -4.65 -0.78
CA MET A 177 -9.95 -4.50 -0.91
C MET A 177 -9.56 -3.15 -0.28
N LEU A 178 -8.65 -3.13 0.69
CA LEU A 178 -8.34 -1.90 1.43
C LEU A 178 -6.84 -1.67 1.67
N ILE A 179 -6.49 -0.41 1.87
CA ILE A 179 -5.18 0.05 2.33
C ILE A 179 -5.41 0.85 3.61
N ASP A 180 -4.63 0.58 4.64
CA ASP A 180 -4.54 1.43 5.83
C ASP A 180 -3.08 1.57 6.28
N LYS A 181 -2.38 2.52 5.67
CA LYS A 181 -1.01 2.86 6.02
C LYS A 181 -1.00 3.78 7.22
N GLN A 182 -0.46 3.27 8.33
CA GLN A 182 -0.22 4.04 9.54
C GLN A 182 1.13 4.77 9.45
N LYS A 183 1.22 5.98 10.01
CA LYS A 183 2.51 6.62 10.26
C LYS A 183 3.16 5.87 11.43
N LYS A 184 4.35 5.30 11.22
CA LYS A 184 5.14 4.70 12.32
C LYS A 184 5.60 5.82 13.25
N SER A 185 4.86 6.10 14.33
CA SER A 185 5.40 6.80 15.50
C SER A 185 5.56 5.80 16.64
N LYS A 186 6.57 6.01 17.50
CA LYS A 186 6.90 5.11 18.62
C LYS A 186 5.86 5.11 19.75
N ASP A 187 4.91 6.04 19.73
CA ASP A 187 3.93 6.30 20.80
C ASP A 187 2.46 6.19 20.33
N SER A 188 2.18 5.57 19.18
CA SER A 188 0.78 5.40 18.73
C SER A 188 0.09 4.29 19.53
N GLU A 189 -0.47 4.65 20.68
CA GLU A 189 -1.49 3.86 21.36
C GLU A 189 -2.54 3.37 20.35
N GLU A 190 -2.90 2.09 20.43
CA GLU A 190 -3.76 1.32 19.50
C GLU A 190 -5.09 1.97 19.12
N TYR A 191 -5.56 2.95 19.90
CA TYR A 191 -6.87 3.57 19.74
C TYR A 191 -6.99 4.50 18.52
N GLY A 192 -5.89 5.13 18.09
CA GLY A 192 -5.91 6.08 16.97
C GLY A 192 -5.63 5.47 15.60
N SER A 193 -5.03 4.27 15.57
CA SER A 193 -4.34 3.77 14.38
C SER A 193 -5.19 2.88 13.47
N ASN A 194 -6.27 2.28 14.01
CA ASN A 194 -7.17 1.36 13.31
C ASN A 194 -8.57 1.94 13.01
N TYR A 195 -8.76 3.27 13.13
CA TYR A 195 -10.09 3.87 12.97
C TYR A 195 -10.71 3.58 11.58
N PHE A 196 -9.88 3.49 10.53
CA PHE A 196 -10.38 3.33 9.17
C PHE A 196 -10.97 1.93 8.95
N ILE A 197 -10.25 0.89 9.40
CA ILE A 197 -10.70 -0.50 9.30
C ILE A 197 -11.80 -0.81 10.32
N LYS A 198 -11.55 -0.56 11.62
CA LYS A 198 -12.44 -1.01 12.71
C LYS A 198 -13.66 -0.10 12.90
N ASN A 199 -13.45 1.22 12.94
CA ASN A 199 -14.51 2.15 13.36
C ASN A 199 -15.31 2.70 12.18
N TYR A 200 -14.64 2.96 11.04
CA TYR A 200 -15.28 3.49 9.84
C TYR A 200 -15.88 2.37 8.98
N LEU A 201 -15.04 1.46 8.48
CA LEU A 201 -15.51 0.37 7.62
C LEU A 201 -16.20 -0.73 8.42
N GLY A 202 -15.74 -1.04 9.64
CA GLY A 202 -16.29 -2.15 10.43
C GLY A 202 -16.04 -3.50 9.76
N CYS A 203 -14.79 -3.74 9.35
CA CYS A 203 -14.37 -4.96 8.66
C CYS A 203 -13.13 -5.58 9.28
N ASP A 204 -12.94 -6.87 9.06
CA ASP A 204 -11.75 -7.62 9.43
C ASP A 204 -10.93 -7.95 8.18
N VAL A 205 -9.60 -7.85 8.32
CA VAL A 205 -8.65 -8.15 7.24
C VAL A 205 -8.52 -9.66 7.10
N ILE A 206 -8.45 -10.13 5.86
CA ILE A 206 -8.25 -11.54 5.51
C ILE A 206 -6.86 -11.67 4.91
N GLU A 207 -6.03 -12.51 5.52
CA GLU A 207 -4.73 -12.89 4.98
C GLU A 207 -4.94 -13.79 3.76
N ASN A 208 -4.25 -13.45 2.66
CA ASN A 208 -4.28 -14.19 1.42
C ASN A 208 -2.86 -14.58 0.99
N GLU A 209 -2.72 -15.32 -0.11
CA GLU A 209 -1.44 -15.82 -0.62
C GLU A 209 -0.43 -14.68 -0.87
N ARG A 210 -0.90 -13.50 -1.30
CA ARG A 210 -0.05 -12.33 -1.50
C ARG A 210 0.50 -11.78 -0.18
N ASP A 211 -0.36 -11.66 0.83
CA ASP A 211 0.02 -11.17 2.15
C ASP A 211 1.03 -12.11 2.80
N MET A 212 0.78 -13.42 2.74
CA MET A 212 1.70 -14.44 3.26
C MET A 212 3.05 -14.42 2.53
N THR A 213 3.04 -14.33 1.20
CA THR A 213 4.26 -14.24 0.39
C THR A 213 5.06 -12.97 0.73
N ARG A 214 4.38 -11.83 0.87
CA ARG A 214 5.00 -10.56 1.26
C ARG A 214 5.60 -10.63 2.66
N GLN A 215 4.85 -11.19 3.60
CA GLN A 215 5.27 -11.36 4.99
C GLN A 215 6.50 -12.25 5.09
N LEU A 216 6.58 -13.34 4.32
CA LEU A 216 7.77 -14.20 4.30
C LEU A 216 9.03 -13.43 3.87
N VAL A 217 8.90 -12.60 2.84
CA VAL A 217 10.00 -11.76 2.34
C VAL A 217 10.38 -10.69 3.35
N GLU A 218 9.40 -10.00 3.95
CA GLU A 218 9.64 -8.98 4.98
C GLU A 218 10.26 -9.59 6.25
N ASN A 219 9.78 -10.76 6.69
CA ASN A 219 10.32 -11.52 7.81
C ASN A 219 11.77 -11.92 7.55
N THR A 220 12.05 -12.46 6.36
CA THR A 220 13.42 -12.86 5.98
C THR A 220 14.35 -11.65 5.94
N ASP A 221 13.91 -10.54 5.34
CA ASP A 221 14.70 -9.30 5.30
C ASP A 221 15.01 -8.78 6.71
N LYS A 222 14.04 -8.84 7.63
CA LYS A 222 14.19 -8.42 9.02
C LYS A 222 15.11 -9.36 9.79
N PHE A 223 14.91 -10.67 9.69
CA PHE A 223 15.72 -11.67 10.35
C PHE A 223 17.19 -11.58 9.91
N VAL A 224 17.44 -11.52 8.60
CA VAL A 224 18.79 -11.37 8.04
C VAL A 224 19.45 -10.09 8.58
N LYS A 225 18.70 -8.99 8.64
CA LYS A 225 19.23 -7.71 9.12
C LYS A 225 19.58 -7.73 10.61
N ASP A 226 18.80 -8.43 11.42
CA ASP A 226 18.90 -8.36 12.88
C ASP A 226 19.75 -9.50 13.48
N ASN A 227 19.94 -10.62 12.76
CA ASN A 227 20.65 -11.82 13.28
C ASN A 227 21.83 -12.31 12.42
N ILE A 228 22.05 -11.77 11.21
CA ILE A 228 23.13 -12.24 10.32
C ILE A 228 24.12 -11.11 10.04
N ASP A 229 25.31 -11.21 10.64
CA ASP A 229 26.41 -10.27 10.43
C ASP A 229 27.21 -10.55 9.15
N ASP A 230 27.26 -11.82 8.72
CA ASP A 230 27.99 -12.22 7.51
C ASP A 230 27.20 -11.88 6.23
N VAL A 231 27.75 -10.96 5.42
CA VAL A 231 27.13 -10.52 4.17
C VAL A 231 26.91 -11.69 3.20
N LYS A 232 27.80 -12.68 3.17
CA LYS A 232 27.68 -13.82 2.26
C LYS A 232 26.49 -14.70 2.62
N THR A 233 26.32 -15.01 3.90
CA THR A 233 25.16 -15.74 4.41
C THR A 233 23.88 -14.93 4.17
N ALA A 234 23.90 -13.62 4.45
CA ALA A 234 22.77 -12.74 4.20
C ALA A 234 22.31 -12.74 2.73
N VAL A 235 23.25 -12.65 1.78
CA VAL A 235 22.95 -12.72 0.34
C VAL A 235 22.43 -14.10 -0.05
N LYS A 236 23.11 -15.17 0.38
CA LYS A 236 22.72 -16.56 0.09
C LYS A 236 21.29 -16.86 0.58
N THR A 237 20.94 -16.43 1.79
CA THR A 237 19.60 -16.60 2.38
C THR A 237 18.53 -15.96 1.50
N LYS A 238 18.76 -14.71 1.06
CA LYS A 238 17.79 -13.98 0.22
C LYS A 238 17.67 -14.56 -1.18
N ASP A 239 18.78 -14.99 -1.77
CA ASP A 239 18.78 -15.58 -3.11
C ASP A 239 18.08 -16.93 -3.13
N LEU A 240 18.33 -17.78 -2.13
CA LEU A 240 17.67 -19.07 -2.03
C LEU A 240 16.16 -18.94 -1.82
N LEU A 241 15.72 -18.02 -0.92
CA LEU A 241 14.30 -17.72 -0.76
C LEU A 241 13.66 -17.28 -2.09
N ARG A 242 14.32 -16.41 -2.84
CA ARG A 242 13.82 -15.93 -4.14
C ARG A 242 13.71 -17.05 -5.15
N GLU A 243 14.72 -17.92 -5.23
CA GLU A 243 14.67 -19.09 -6.11
C GLU A 243 13.49 -20.00 -5.78
N LYS A 244 13.26 -20.26 -4.49
CA LYS A 244 12.12 -21.05 -3.99
C LYS A 244 10.79 -20.40 -4.36
N LEU A 245 10.64 -19.11 -4.08
CA LEU A 245 9.45 -18.33 -4.46
C LEU A 245 9.16 -18.37 -5.97
N LYS A 246 10.19 -18.43 -6.83
CA LYS A 246 10.00 -18.60 -8.28
C LYS A 246 9.57 -20.01 -8.65
N LYS A 247 10.21 -21.04 -8.09
CA LYS A 247 10.07 -22.44 -8.52
C LYS A 247 8.87 -23.16 -7.89
N GLU A 248 8.55 -22.86 -6.64
CA GLU A 248 7.60 -23.63 -5.84
C GLU A 248 6.30 -22.88 -5.64
N ASP A 249 5.17 -23.57 -5.79
CA ASP A 249 3.83 -22.96 -5.59
C ASP A 249 3.43 -22.95 -4.11
N ILE A 250 4.02 -23.85 -3.32
CA ILE A 250 3.81 -23.96 -1.88
C ILE A 250 5.18 -23.94 -1.21
N ILE A 251 5.33 -23.11 -0.19
CA ILE A 251 6.55 -23.01 0.60
C ILE A 251 6.27 -23.48 2.03
N ASN A 252 7.08 -24.42 2.49
CA ASN A 252 7.20 -24.76 3.91
C ASN A 252 8.46 -24.08 4.48
N ILE A 253 8.29 -23.38 5.60
CA ILE A 253 9.40 -22.67 6.23
C ILE A 253 10.49 -23.64 6.71
N GLU A 254 10.12 -24.82 7.22
CA GLU A 254 11.07 -25.81 7.73
C GLU A 254 11.99 -26.31 6.60
N ASP A 255 11.41 -26.69 5.46
CA ASP A 255 12.14 -27.18 4.29
C ASP A 255 13.13 -26.13 3.73
N ILE A 256 12.69 -24.87 3.64
CA ILE A 256 13.56 -23.77 3.20
C ILE A 256 14.70 -23.53 4.19
N THR A 257 14.41 -23.62 5.49
CA THR A 257 15.38 -23.36 6.55
C THR A 257 16.54 -24.35 6.50
N ASP A 258 16.25 -25.63 6.27
CA ASP A 258 17.25 -26.69 6.15
C ASP A 258 18.22 -26.49 4.98
N GLU A 259 17.75 -25.88 3.89
CA GLU A 259 18.60 -25.56 2.73
C GLU A 259 19.43 -24.28 2.94
N ILE A 260 18.87 -23.30 3.65
CA ILE A 260 19.52 -22.00 3.90
C ILE A 260 20.67 -22.16 4.89
N PHE A 261 20.38 -22.71 6.07
CA PHE A 261 21.29 -22.73 7.23
C PHE A 261 21.82 -24.13 7.52
N LYS A 262 23.10 -24.22 7.84
CA LYS A 262 23.71 -25.47 8.35
C LYS A 262 23.77 -25.53 9.87
N ASP A 263 23.68 -24.37 10.53
CA ASP A 263 23.72 -24.24 11.98
C ASP A 263 22.33 -24.47 12.55
N GLU A 264 22.19 -25.50 13.40
CA GLU A 264 20.90 -25.89 14.00
C GLU A 264 20.28 -24.79 14.88
N THR A 265 21.09 -23.94 15.50
CA THR A 265 20.58 -22.81 16.32
C THR A 265 19.91 -21.78 15.42
N LEU A 266 20.60 -21.37 14.35
CA LEU A 266 20.05 -20.40 13.38
C LEU A 266 18.80 -20.94 12.67
N LYS A 267 18.74 -22.25 12.42
CA LYS A 267 17.52 -22.87 11.87
C LYS A 267 16.32 -22.67 12.80
N GLN A 268 16.48 -23.02 14.08
CA GLN A 268 15.40 -22.90 15.06
C GLN A 268 15.00 -21.44 15.29
N GLU A 269 15.96 -20.52 15.34
CA GLU A 269 15.67 -19.09 15.45
C GLU A 269 14.88 -18.57 14.24
N PHE A 270 15.23 -18.97 13.02
CA PHE A 270 14.53 -18.53 11.82
C PHE A 270 13.11 -19.10 11.73
N ILE A 271 12.92 -20.38 12.07
CA ILE A 271 11.59 -21.02 12.12
C ILE A 271 10.72 -20.33 13.18
N ASN A 272 11.22 -20.21 14.41
CA ASN A 272 10.47 -19.58 15.50
C ASN A 272 10.11 -18.13 15.17
N PHE A 273 11.03 -17.38 14.59
CA PHE A 273 10.78 -16.01 14.15
C PHE A 273 9.63 -15.94 13.13
N ASN A 274 9.57 -16.85 12.16
CA ASN A 274 8.48 -16.88 11.19
C ASN A 274 7.15 -17.34 11.82
N TYR A 275 7.18 -18.32 12.72
CA TYR A 275 6.00 -18.78 13.46
C TYR A 275 5.39 -17.66 14.32
N GLU A 276 6.22 -16.89 15.02
CA GLU A 276 5.79 -15.72 15.80
C GLU A 276 5.25 -14.58 14.93
N ASN A 277 5.60 -14.56 13.63
CA ASN A 277 5.15 -13.56 12.67
C ASN A 277 4.21 -14.20 11.62
N ASN A 278 3.24 -15.00 12.07
CA ASN A 278 2.11 -15.58 11.32
C ASN A 278 2.45 -16.52 10.15
N ILE A 279 3.64 -17.12 10.09
CA ILE A 279 3.99 -18.11 9.05
C ILE A 279 4.21 -19.47 9.71
N ASP A 280 3.17 -19.99 10.37
CA ASP A 280 3.18 -21.25 11.13
C ASP A 280 2.76 -22.48 10.31
N LYS A 281 2.44 -22.28 9.02
CA LYS A 281 1.96 -23.31 8.10
C LYS A 281 2.56 -23.09 6.71
N PRO A 282 2.52 -24.12 5.84
CA PRO A 282 2.87 -23.96 4.44
C PRO A 282 2.04 -22.84 3.80
N ILE A 283 2.69 -21.98 3.03
CA ILE A 283 2.05 -20.85 2.36
C ILE A 283 1.94 -21.11 0.86
N GLU A 284 0.82 -20.72 0.27
CA GLU A 284 0.69 -20.63 -1.19
C GLU A 284 1.39 -19.36 -1.68
N VAL A 285 2.15 -19.49 -2.77
CA VAL A 285 2.99 -18.42 -3.30
C VAL A 285 2.24 -17.60 -4.35
N ASP A 286 2.13 -16.29 -4.14
CA ASP A 286 1.61 -15.38 -5.15
C ASP A 286 2.68 -15.08 -6.22
N LYS A 287 2.64 -15.83 -7.33
CA LYS A 287 3.60 -15.70 -8.44
C LYS A 287 3.60 -14.33 -9.11
N GLU A 288 2.45 -13.65 -9.17
CA GLU A 288 2.38 -12.32 -9.74
C GLU A 288 3.06 -11.29 -8.82
N PHE A 289 2.90 -11.43 -7.51
CA PHE A 289 3.64 -10.65 -6.53
C PHE A 289 5.14 -10.91 -6.59
N VAL A 290 5.56 -12.19 -6.60
CA VAL A 290 6.97 -12.61 -6.71
C VAL A 290 7.63 -11.96 -7.91
N THR A 291 6.98 -11.96 -9.08
CA THR A 291 7.51 -11.31 -10.28
C THR A 291 7.78 -9.82 -10.06
N LYS A 292 6.93 -9.11 -9.30
CA LYS A 292 7.10 -7.68 -9.01
C LYS A 292 8.24 -7.40 -8.02
N ILE A 293 8.49 -8.29 -7.06
CA ILE A 293 9.51 -8.07 -6.02
C ILE A 293 10.88 -8.65 -6.37
N VAL A 294 10.94 -9.75 -7.12
CA VAL A 294 12.20 -10.43 -7.41
C VAL A 294 12.96 -9.77 -8.55
N ASN A 295 12.28 -9.08 -9.46
CA ASN A 295 12.93 -8.42 -10.60
C ASN A 295 13.90 -7.29 -10.21
N THR A 296 14.05 -6.92 -8.93
CA THR A 296 14.96 -5.84 -8.54
C THR A 296 15.57 -6.09 -7.15
N LEU A 297 16.89 -6.20 -7.08
CA LEU A 297 17.65 -6.24 -5.84
C LEU A 297 17.98 -4.85 -5.34
N LYS A 298 17.84 -4.62 -4.04
CA LYS A 298 18.28 -3.39 -3.38
C LYS A 298 19.41 -3.67 -2.41
N PHE A 299 20.59 -3.13 -2.68
CA PHE A 299 21.73 -3.14 -1.79
C PHE A 299 21.86 -1.79 -1.09
N LYS A 300 22.09 -1.80 0.21
CA LYS A 300 22.36 -0.59 0.97
C LYS A 300 23.83 -0.59 1.40
N LEU A 301 24.64 0.24 0.76
CA LEU A 301 26.05 0.41 1.07
C LEU A 301 26.16 1.66 1.95
N ASN A 302 26.50 1.51 3.23
CA ASN A 302 26.53 2.60 4.23
C ASN A 302 25.21 3.42 4.35
N LYS A 303 25.21 4.51 5.13
CA LYS A 303 23.98 5.28 5.38
C LYS A 303 23.43 6.00 4.14
N ASN A 304 24.24 6.20 3.09
CA ASN A 304 23.94 7.15 2.02
C ASN A 304 23.88 6.55 0.60
N ILE A 305 24.30 5.29 0.38
CA ILE A 305 24.24 4.66 -0.95
C ILE A 305 23.22 3.53 -0.95
N THR A 306 22.26 3.61 -1.87
CA THR A 306 21.33 2.51 -2.17
C THR A 306 21.44 2.20 -3.66
N LEU A 307 21.74 0.93 -3.97
CA LEU A 307 21.90 0.42 -5.32
C LEU A 307 20.70 -0.49 -5.64
N SER A 308 20.03 -0.25 -6.76
CA SER A 308 18.87 -1.01 -7.20
C SER A 308 19.19 -1.66 -8.55
N ILE A 309 19.26 -2.99 -8.61
CA ILE A 309 19.73 -3.74 -9.78
C ILE A 309 18.65 -4.72 -10.25
N PRO A 310 18.29 -4.71 -11.53
CA PRO A 310 17.46 -5.74 -12.13
C PRO A 310 18.02 -7.16 -11.97
N GLU A 311 17.16 -8.14 -11.74
CA GLU A 311 17.57 -9.54 -11.50
C GLU A 311 18.38 -10.14 -12.65
N ASP A 312 18.05 -9.79 -13.89
CA ASP A 312 18.76 -10.22 -15.10
C ASP A 312 20.21 -9.71 -15.12
N ILE A 313 20.43 -8.49 -14.62
CA ILE A 313 21.77 -7.93 -14.47
C ILE A 313 22.49 -8.55 -13.26
N TYR A 314 21.79 -8.79 -12.16
CA TYR A 314 22.36 -9.42 -10.96
C TYR A 314 22.84 -10.84 -11.22
N SER A 315 22.08 -11.61 -12.00
CA SER A 315 22.39 -13.00 -12.33
C SER A 315 23.49 -13.15 -13.38
N ASP A 316 23.80 -12.08 -14.12
CA ASP A 316 24.87 -12.08 -15.12
C ASP A 316 26.21 -11.70 -14.49
N ILE A 317 27.08 -12.70 -14.29
CA ILE A 317 28.42 -12.52 -13.73
C ILE A 317 29.32 -11.61 -14.58
N ASN A 318 28.99 -11.42 -15.86
CA ASN A 318 29.71 -10.50 -16.73
C ASN A 318 29.30 -9.05 -16.50
N SER A 319 28.11 -8.80 -15.97
CA SER A 319 27.60 -7.46 -15.69
C SER A 319 27.75 -7.07 -14.21
N PHE A 320 27.57 -8.02 -13.30
CA PHE A 320 27.57 -7.78 -11.86
C PHE A 320 28.23 -8.91 -11.07
N GLU A 321 29.07 -8.56 -10.08
CA GLU A 321 29.72 -9.53 -9.20
C GLU A 321 29.77 -9.00 -7.76
N VAL A 322 29.41 -9.85 -6.80
CA VAL A 322 29.65 -9.61 -5.36
C VAL A 322 30.86 -10.43 -4.94
N ARG A 323 31.92 -9.76 -4.51
CA ARG A 323 33.19 -10.39 -4.08
C ARG A 323 33.39 -10.21 -2.59
N ASP A 324 33.52 -11.33 -1.89
CA ASP A 324 33.84 -11.36 -0.46
C ASP A 324 35.29 -10.94 -0.20
N ASN A 325 35.50 -10.09 0.81
CA ASN A 325 36.80 -9.61 1.24
C ASN A 325 37.41 -10.46 2.38
N GLY A 326 36.63 -11.33 3.01
CA GLY A 326 37.07 -12.22 4.10
C GLY A 326 37.14 -11.57 5.49
N ASP A 327 36.77 -10.29 5.60
CA ASP A 327 36.70 -9.52 6.85
C ASP A 327 35.25 -9.22 7.28
N GLY A 328 34.28 -9.90 6.68
CA GLY A 328 32.84 -9.65 6.85
C GLY A 328 32.29 -8.55 5.93
N THR A 329 33.13 -7.93 5.09
CA THR A 329 32.69 -6.99 4.05
C THR A 329 32.66 -7.64 2.67
N ALA A 330 31.86 -7.08 1.76
CA ALA A 330 31.82 -7.50 0.36
C ALA A 330 31.99 -6.29 -0.57
N ASN A 331 32.77 -6.49 -1.63
CA ASN A 331 32.88 -5.57 -2.75
C ASN A 331 31.79 -5.86 -3.78
N ILE A 332 31.16 -4.81 -4.28
CA ILE A 332 30.25 -4.88 -5.41
C ILE A 332 30.98 -4.38 -6.65
N ILE A 333 31.07 -5.22 -7.68
CA ILE A 333 31.75 -4.94 -8.94
C ILE A 333 30.69 -4.83 -10.03
N ILE A 334 30.55 -3.63 -10.60
CA ILE A 334 29.72 -3.36 -11.77
C ILE A 334 30.66 -3.30 -12.98
N LYS A 335 30.44 -4.17 -13.96
CA LYS A 335 31.30 -4.32 -15.14
C LYS A 335 30.70 -3.56 -16.33
N ASP A 336 31.53 -3.28 -17.34
CA ASP A 336 31.13 -2.68 -18.62
C ASP A 336 30.35 -1.35 -18.53
N VAL A 337 30.73 -0.47 -17.59
CA VAL A 337 30.17 0.89 -17.48
C VAL A 337 30.68 1.77 -18.62
N CYS A 338 29.92 1.87 -19.71
CA CYS A 338 30.33 2.66 -20.89
C CYS A 338 30.07 4.17 -20.76
N THR A 339 29.11 4.59 -19.95
CA THR A 339 28.73 6.01 -19.81
C THR A 339 28.25 6.32 -18.40
N ILE A 340 28.72 7.44 -17.86
CA ILE A 340 28.21 8.05 -16.62
C ILE A 340 27.51 9.35 -17.03
N ARG A 341 26.23 9.51 -16.69
CA ARG A 341 25.42 10.70 -17.02
C ARG A 341 24.93 11.39 -15.76
#